data_AF-A0A355F0J4-F1
#
_entry.id   AF-A0A355F0J4-F1
#
_cell.length_a   1.000
_cell.length_b   1.000
_cell.length_c   1.000
_cell.angle_alpha   90.00
_cell.angle_beta   90.00
_cell.angle_gamma   90.00
#
_symmetry.space_group_name_H-M   'P 1'
#
loop_
_entity.id
_entity.type
_entity.pdbx_description
1 polymer ?
#
loop_
_entity_poly.entity_id
_entity_poly.type
_entity_poly.pdbx_seq_one_letter_code
_entity_poly.pdbx_strand_id
1 'polypeptide(L)'
;MQTTLRLDDDLGRRAKTQAAAQGISLTRLVEEAIREHLDRPAPARRRRPLHLPVSSAAGGLAPGFASLEEAVAAADLATDQALARRRLITRDGGFSRFPGLDRWSPAEEV
;
A
#
# COMPACT_ATOMS: atom_id res chain seq x y z
N MET A 1 -29.51 0.67 -12.17
CA MET A 1 -30.05 2.03 -11.96
C MET A 1 -30.09 2.73 -13.31
N GLN A 2 -31.08 3.58 -13.59
CA GLN A 2 -31.10 4.41 -14.80
C GLN A 2 -30.64 5.83 -14.46
N THR A 3 -29.68 6.36 -15.21
CA THR A 3 -29.08 7.67 -14.95
C THR A 3 -28.82 8.38 -16.26
N THR A 4 -29.16 9.67 -16.33
CA THR A 4 -28.91 10.51 -17.50
C THR A 4 -27.64 11.33 -17.26
N LEU A 5 -26.62 11.12 -18.11
CA LEU A 5 -25.32 11.80 -18.03
C LEU A 5 -25.17 12.74 -19.23
N ARG A 6 -24.56 13.92 -19.01
CA ARG A 6 -24.14 14.80 -20.10
C ARG A 6 -22.71 14.46 -20.48
N LEU A 7 -22.49 14.10 -21.74
CA LEU A 7 -21.18 13.81 -22.30
C LEU A 7 -20.85 14.86 -23.35
N ASP A 8 -19.57 15.16 -23.51
CA ASP A 8 -19.08 15.88 -24.68
C ASP A 8 -19.46 15.14 -25.97
N ASP A 9 -19.82 15.87 -27.02
CA ASP A 9 -20.35 15.30 -28.26
C ASP A 9 -19.31 14.44 -28.98
N ASP A 10 -18.04 14.84 -28.97
CA ASP A 10 -16.97 14.08 -29.61
C ASP A 10 -16.63 12.84 -28.80
N LEU A 11 -16.65 12.93 -27.47
CA LEU A 11 -16.53 11.77 -26.60
C LEU A 11 -17.66 10.77 -26.85
N GLY A 12 -18.90 11.24 -26.93
CA GLY A 12 -20.08 10.41 -27.21
C GLY A 12 -20.00 9.71 -28.57
N ARG A 13 -19.55 10.41 -29.60
CA ARG A 13 -19.32 9.83 -30.94
C ARG A 13 -18.28 8.73 -30.92
N ARG A 14 -17.10 8.99 -30.34
CA ARG A 14 -16.03 7.99 -30.22
C ARG A 14 -16.46 6.76 -29.43
N ALA A 15 -17.17 6.95 -28.33
CA ALA A 15 -17.69 5.85 -27.51
C ALA A 15 -18.68 4.98 -28.31
N LYS A 16 -19.57 5.59 -29.11
CA LYS A 16 -20.47 4.84 -30.00
C LYS A 16 -19.72 4.05 -31.06
N THR A 17 -18.72 4.66 -31.70
CA THR A 17 -17.87 3.97 -32.69
C THR A 17 -17.16 2.77 -32.07
N GLN A 18 -16.59 2.94 -30.87
CA GLN A 18 -15.93 1.85 -30.15
C GLN A 18 -16.90 0.74 -29.75
N ALA A 19 -18.07 1.09 -29.22
CA ALA A 19 -19.11 0.11 -28.86
C ALA A 19 -19.56 -0.70 -30.09
N ALA A 20 -19.79 -0.04 -31.23
CA ALA A 20 -20.14 -0.69 -32.49
C ALA A 20 -19.03 -1.62 -32.99
N ALA A 21 -17.76 -1.18 -32.93
CA ALA A 21 -16.61 -2.00 -33.32
C ALA A 21 -16.46 -3.25 -32.44
N GLN A 22 -16.85 -3.18 -31.17
CA GLN A 22 -16.83 -4.29 -30.22
C GLN A 22 -18.12 -5.13 -30.24
N GLY A 23 -19.15 -4.73 -31.00
CA GLY A 23 -20.44 -5.41 -31.05
C GLY A 23 -21.25 -5.32 -29.75
N ILE A 24 -21.02 -4.30 -28.91
CA ILE A 24 -21.72 -4.09 -27.63
C ILE A 24 -22.51 -2.79 -27.63
N SER A 25 -23.40 -2.63 -26.64
CA SER A 25 -24.15 -1.39 -26.45
C SER A 25 -23.27 -0.29 -25.82
N LEU A 26 -23.61 0.98 -26.10
CA LEU A 26 -22.95 2.12 -25.45
C LEU A 26 -23.08 2.05 -23.92
N THR A 27 -24.24 1.63 -23.41
CA THR A 27 -24.46 1.45 -21.97
C THR A 27 -23.47 0.45 -21.38
N ARG A 28 -23.28 -0.71 -22.04
CA ARG A 28 -22.34 -1.74 -21.57
C ARG A 28 -20.91 -1.23 -21.57
N LEU A 29 -20.50 -0.53 -22.63
CA LEU A 29 -19.18 0.09 -22.71
C LEU A 29 -18.93 1.06 -21.55
N VAL A 30 -19.90 1.92 -21.25
CA VAL A 30 -19.80 2.90 -20.15
C VAL A 30 -19.75 2.19 -18.79
N GLU A 31 -20.56 1.17 -18.58
CA GLU A 31 -20.54 0.38 -17.33
C GLU A 31 -19.19 -0.31 -17.10
N GLU A 32 -18.63 -0.94 -18.15
CA GLU A 32 -17.33 -1.59 -18.07
C GLU A 32 -16.21 -0.59 -17.77
N ALA A 33 -16.22 0.57 -18.42
CA ALA A 33 -15.23 1.63 -18.16
C ALA A 33 -15.33 2.18 -16.73
N ILE A 34 -16.54 2.37 -16.20
CA ILE A 34 -16.75 2.82 -14.81
C ILE A 34 -16.25 1.76 -13.84
N ARG A 35 -16.60 0.49 -14.07
CA ARG A 35 -16.14 -0.62 -13.22
C ARG A 35 -14.62 -0.70 -13.22
N GLU A 36 -13.99 -0.69 -14.38
CA GLU A 36 -12.53 -0.69 -14.49
C GLU A 36 -11.90 0.50 -13.75
N HIS A 37 -12.51 1.69 -13.85
CA HIS A 37 -12.01 2.87 -13.16
C HIS A 37 -12.10 2.77 -11.63
N LEU A 38 -13.18 2.17 -11.11
CA LEU A 38 -13.39 1.98 -9.67
C LEU A 38 -12.57 0.83 -9.10
N ASP A 39 -12.40 -0.25 -9.87
CA ASP A 39 -11.63 -1.43 -9.47
C ASP A 39 -10.13 -1.23 -9.61
N ARG A 40 -9.70 -0.23 -10.41
CA ARG A 40 -8.28 0.09 -10.57
C ARG A 40 -7.72 0.51 -9.21
N PRO A 41 -6.79 -0.28 -8.61
CA PRO A 41 -6.16 0.12 -7.36
C PRO A 41 -5.47 1.46 -7.58
N ALA A 42 -5.62 2.37 -6.61
CA ALA A 42 -4.94 3.65 -6.64
C ALA A 42 -3.48 3.41 -7.04
N PRO A 43 -2.95 4.12 -8.06
CA PRO A 43 -1.62 3.86 -8.56
C PRO A 43 -0.69 3.88 -7.35
N ALA A 44 -0.07 2.72 -7.08
CA ALA A 44 0.76 2.56 -5.90
C ALA A 44 1.75 3.71 -5.92
N ARG A 45 1.62 4.63 -4.95
CA ARG A 45 2.48 5.82 -4.86
C ARG A 45 3.89 5.33 -5.07
N ARG A 46 4.52 5.77 -6.17
CA ARG A 46 5.82 5.27 -6.68
C ARG A 46 6.70 4.98 -5.48
N ARG A 47 6.76 3.70 -5.06
CA ARG A 47 7.45 3.34 -3.83
C ARG A 47 8.91 3.59 -4.15
N ARG A 48 9.56 4.47 -3.38
CA ARG A 48 11.02 4.61 -3.49
C ARG A 48 11.60 3.20 -3.37
N PRO A 49 12.55 2.81 -4.23
CA PRO A 49 13.25 1.54 -4.07
C PRO A 49 13.74 1.45 -2.62
N LEU A 50 13.25 0.45 -1.89
CA LEU A 50 13.77 0.14 -0.56
C LEU A 50 15.11 -0.55 -0.78
N HIS A 51 16.20 0.15 -0.47
CA HIS A 51 17.50 -0.49 -0.34
C HIS A 51 17.47 -1.29 0.97
N LEU A 52 17.28 -2.59 0.86
CA LEU A 52 17.38 -3.50 1.99
C LEU A 52 18.87 -3.65 2.33
N PRO A 53 19.29 -3.45 3.60
CA PRO A 53 20.66 -3.72 3.98
C PRO A 53 20.97 -5.21 3.80
N VAL A 54 22.15 -5.53 3.30
CA VAL A 54 22.66 -6.91 3.29
C VAL A 54 23.08 -7.23 4.72
N SER A 55 22.46 -8.24 5.33
CA SER A 55 22.85 -8.71 6.67
C SER A 55 24.26 -9.30 6.61
N SER A 56 25.15 -8.81 7.47
CA SER A 56 26.49 -9.38 7.68
C SER A 56 26.50 -10.50 8.72
N ALA A 57 25.34 -10.85 9.30
CA ALA A 57 25.25 -11.91 10.29
C ALA A 57 25.56 -13.27 9.65
N ALA A 58 26.48 -14.02 10.25
CA ALA A 58 26.92 -15.33 9.77
C ALA A 58 25.93 -16.48 10.11
N GLY A 59 24.66 -16.17 10.32
CA GLY A 59 23.63 -17.09 10.79
C GLY A 59 23.56 -17.23 12.31
N GLY A 60 22.63 -18.04 12.78
CA GLY A 60 22.33 -18.22 14.21
C GLY A 60 21.25 -17.26 14.73
N LEU A 61 20.79 -17.51 15.95
CA LEU A 61 19.86 -16.64 16.65
C LEU A 61 20.60 -15.39 17.16
N ALA A 62 19.85 -14.31 17.38
CA ALA A 62 20.42 -13.15 18.07
C ALA A 62 20.93 -13.57 19.46
N PRO A 63 21.99 -12.92 19.99
CA PRO A 63 22.50 -13.21 21.32
C PRO A 63 21.40 -13.12 22.39
N GLY A 64 21.37 -14.09 23.31
CA GLY A 64 20.41 -14.12 24.41
C GLY A 64 19.18 -15.00 24.21
N PHE A 65 19.04 -15.66 23.05
CA PHE A 65 18.00 -16.67 22.83
C PHE A 65 18.60 -18.08 22.83
N ALA A 66 17.98 -18.99 23.60
CA ALA A 66 18.42 -20.37 23.69
C ALA A 66 17.78 -21.25 22.60
N SER A 67 16.63 -20.84 22.04
CA SER A 67 15.94 -21.57 20.96
C SER A 67 15.23 -20.65 19.97
N LEU A 68 14.89 -21.20 18.80
CA LEU A 68 14.18 -20.45 17.74
C LEU A 68 12.76 -20.07 18.18
N GLU A 69 12.08 -20.98 18.88
CA GLU A 69 10.73 -20.78 19.40
C GLU A 69 10.69 -19.60 20.37
N GLU A 70 11.70 -19.48 21.23
CA GLU A 70 11.87 -18.34 22.14
C GLU A 70 12.07 -17.02 21.37
N ALA A 71 12.94 -17.02 20.36
CA ALA A 71 13.21 -15.85 19.53
C ALA A 71 11.98 -15.41 18.72
N VAL A 72 11.21 -16.36 18.18
CA VAL A 72 9.96 -16.10 17.44
C VAL A 72 8.91 -15.53 18.38
N ALA A 73 8.69 -16.13 19.55
CA ALA A 73 7.73 -15.64 20.53
C ALA A 73 8.05 -14.20 20.98
N ALA A 74 9.33 -13.88 21.17
CA ALA A 74 9.77 -12.53 21.49
C ALA A 74 9.52 -11.54 20.32
N ALA A 75 9.79 -11.95 19.08
CA ALA A 75 9.56 -11.12 17.90
C ALA A 75 8.07 -10.84 17.63
N ASP A 76 7.20 -11.84 17.82
CA ASP A 76 5.76 -11.71 17.69
C ASP A 76 5.20 -10.76 18.76
N LEU A 77 5.63 -10.93 20.02
CA LEU A 77 5.22 -10.02 21.10
C LEU A 77 5.66 -8.57 20.83
N ALA A 78 6.88 -8.36 20.34
CA ALA A 78 7.37 -7.03 19.97
C ALA A 78 6.55 -6.44 18.81
N THR A 79 6.17 -7.26 17.84
CA THR A 79 5.35 -6.85 16.70
C THR A 79 3.94 -6.47 17.14
N ASP A 80 3.32 -7.28 18.01
CA ASP A 80 2.01 -6.99 18.59
C ASP A 80 2.02 -5.71 19.43
N GLN A 81 3.05 -5.50 20.23
CA GLN A 81 3.24 -4.25 20.99
C GLN A 81 3.41 -3.03 20.06
N ALA A 82 4.17 -3.16 18.97
CA ALA A 82 4.35 -2.10 17.99
C ALA A 82 3.03 -1.79 17.25
N LEU A 83 2.24 -2.81 16.90
CA LEU A 83 0.93 -2.65 16.27
C LEU A 83 -0.10 -2.06 17.24
N ALA A 84 -0.09 -2.45 18.52
CA ALA A 84 -0.93 -1.87 19.56
C ALA A 84 -0.61 -0.38 19.77
N ARG A 85 0.68 -0.02 19.83
CA ARG A 85 1.14 1.38 19.89
C ARG A 85 0.73 2.18 18.64
N ARG A 86 0.73 1.55 17.47
CA ARG A 86 0.34 2.16 16.19
C ARG A 86 -1.19 2.28 16.04
N ARG A 87 -1.98 1.41 16.67
CA ARG A 87 -3.46 1.51 16.76
C ARG A 87 -3.93 2.70 17.60
N LEU A 88 -3.07 3.26 18.46
CA LEU A 88 -3.38 4.49 19.21
C LEU A 88 -3.23 5.77 18.37
N ILE A 89 -2.79 5.68 17.11
CA ILE A 89 -2.58 6.84 16.21
C ILE A 89 -3.83 7.15 15.35
N THR A 90 -4.94 6.44 15.52
CA THR A 90 -6.18 6.78 14.78
C THR A 90 -7.37 6.93 15.71
N ARG A 91 -7.66 8.19 16.05
CA ARG A 91 -9.06 8.66 16.06
C ARG A 91 -9.28 9.85 15.13
N ASP A 92 -8.26 10.68 14.87
CA ASP A 92 -8.32 11.76 13.88
C ASP A 92 -7.11 11.69 12.94
N GLY A 93 -7.37 11.41 11.65
CA GLY A 93 -6.38 11.05 10.65
C GLY A 93 -5.39 12.16 10.25
N GLY A 94 -4.37 12.38 11.07
CA GLY A 94 -3.21 13.21 10.73
C GLY A 94 -1.92 12.39 10.68
N PHE A 95 -1.40 12.11 9.48
CA PHE A 95 -0.01 11.68 9.33
C PHE A 95 0.91 12.87 9.61
N SER A 96 1.48 12.95 10.83
CA SER A 96 2.65 13.79 11.04
C SER A 96 3.88 13.09 10.45
N ARG A 97 4.41 13.71 9.41
CA ARG A 97 5.75 13.51 8.85
C ARG A 97 6.76 13.53 10.00
N PHE A 98 7.53 12.45 10.22
CA PHE A 98 8.66 12.49 11.15
C PHE A 98 9.85 13.22 10.50
N PRO A 99 10.31 14.36 11.05
CA PRO A 99 11.65 14.90 10.77
C PRO A 99 12.63 14.46 11.88
N GLY A 100 13.88 14.14 11.53
CA GLY A 100 14.97 14.09 12.52
C GLY A 100 15.35 12.71 13.07
N LEU A 101 15.44 11.66 12.24
CA LEU A 101 16.31 10.51 12.54
C LEU A 101 17.72 10.78 11.98
N ASP A 102 18.29 11.90 12.41
CA ASP A 102 19.73 12.12 12.35
C ASP A 102 20.28 11.68 13.70
N ARG A 103 21.20 10.71 13.69
CA ARG A 103 21.95 10.16 14.84
C ARG A 103 21.31 8.94 15.54
N TRP A 104 21.41 7.78 14.89
CA TRP A 104 21.69 6.55 15.62
C TRP A 104 23.20 6.50 15.85
N SER A 105 23.62 6.74 17.10
CA SER A 105 25.00 6.56 17.56
C SER A 105 25.00 5.33 18.46
N PRO A 106 25.81 4.29 18.18
CA PRO A 106 26.06 3.26 19.19
C PRO A 106 26.94 3.92 20.25
N ALA A 107 26.48 3.92 21.50
CA ALA A 107 27.31 4.30 22.63
C ALA A 107 28.32 3.18 22.91
N GLU A 108 29.54 3.62 23.20
CA GLU A 108 30.81 2.91 23.34
C GLU A 108 30.83 1.75 24.35
N GLU A 109 31.62 0.73 23.99
CA GLU A 109 32.43 -0.09 24.91
C GLU A 109 33.36 0.81 25.75
N VAL A 110 33.28 0.70 27.08
CA VAL A 110 34.44 0.49 27.99
C VAL A 110 33.98 -0.35 29.17
#